data_AF-A0A1F8QZE8-F1
#
_entry.id   AF-A0A1F8QZE8-F1
#
_cell.length_a   1.000
_cell.length_b   1.000
_cell.length_c   1.000
_cell.angle_alpha   90.00
_cell.angle_beta   90.00
_cell.angle_gamma   90.00
#
_symmetry.space_group_name_H-M   'P 1'
#
loop_
_entity.id
_entity.type
_entity.pdbx_description
1 polymer ?
#
loop_
_entity_poly.entity_id
_entity_poly.type
_entity_poly.pdbx_seq_one_letter_code
_entity_poly.pdbx_strand_id
1 'polypeptide(L)'
;MKANAWLALSKLIPILFLATACGVSFENPPDNLQESDLVGVWEAHYGSRGTDWMIIRADGTYQQIYDNSREDYFYKSPRNKWWLERLTNGLIRIHLSGGRYYLAGIDIGEREGLGPVCPPDDPDCFWENQPEVFYDPFAKESIEMVGELVLNVQLDKNGNLILHHMWTSSDSGFAIIGGEEEIFRLVDSDDHQ
;
A
#
# COMPACT_ATOMS: atom_id res chain seq x y z
N MET A 1 -69.77 -9.86 35.42
CA MET A 1 -69.02 -11.11 35.13
C MET A 1 -67.78 -10.76 34.33
N LYS A 2 -66.59 -11.10 34.89
CA LYS A 2 -65.31 -11.52 34.25
C LYS A 2 -64.73 -10.67 33.08
N ALA A 3 -63.45 -10.34 32.97
CA ALA A 3 -62.23 -10.57 33.75
C ALA A 3 -61.09 -9.69 33.18
N ASN A 4 -60.05 -9.47 33.99
CA ASN A 4 -58.77 -8.80 33.70
C ASN A 4 -57.82 -9.64 32.80
N ALA A 5 -56.89 -8.98 32.09
CA ALA A 5 -55.48 -9.38 31.84
C ALA A 5 -54.84 -8.30 30.92
N TRP A 6 -53.89 -7.43 31.29
CA TRP A 6 -52.49 -7.59 31.75
C TRP A 6 -51.51 -8.07 30.66
N LEU A 7 -50.43 -7.27 30.48
CA LEU A 7 -49.13 -7.51 29.81
C LEU A 7 -49.13 -7.45 28.25
N ALA A 8 -48.12 -6.92 27.55
CA ALA A 8 -46.75 -6.57 27.91
C ALA A 8 -46.19 -5.45 27.02
N LEU A 9 -45.23 -4.69 27.57
CA LEU A 9 -44.29 -3.82 26.88
C LEU A 9 -43.64 -4.54 25.66
N SER A 10 -43.69 -3.90 24.50
CA SER A 10 -42.73 -4.16 23.43
C SER A 10 -41.95 -2.88 23.15
N LYS A 11 -40.97 -2.58 24.01
CA LYS A 11 -39.93 -1.60 23.69
C LYS A 11 -39.10 -2.17 22.56
N LEU A 12 -39.31 -1.66 21.35
CA LEU A 12 -38.37 -1.80 20.23
C LEU A 12 -37.05 -1.14 20.66
N ILE A 13 -36.10 -1.96 21.10
CA ILE A 13 -34.70 -1.57 21.24
C ILE A 13 -34.13 -1.63 19.82
N PRO A 14 -33.77 -0.50 19.18
CA PRO A 14 -32.91 -0.59 18.01
C PRO A 14 -31.60 -1.20 18.50
N ILE A 15 -31.35 -2.45 18.12
CA ILE A 15 -30.05 -3.09 18.27
C ILE A 15 -29.13 -2.30 17.34
N LEU A 16 -28.51 -1.27 17.90
CA LEU A 16 -27.42 -0.54 17.28
C LEU A 16 -26.28 -1.55 17.19
N PHE A 17 -26.19 -2.23 16.03
CA PHE A 17 -25.01 -2.98 15.65
C PHE A 17 -23.88 -1.96 15.53
N LEU A 18 -23.23 -1.66 16.65
CA LEU A 18 -21.87 -1.17 16.68
C LEU A 18 -21.01 -2.30 16.13
N ALA A 19 -21.02 -2.46 14.81
CA ALA A 19 -19.93 -3.09 14.11
C ALA A 19 -18.71 -2.21 14.42
N THR A 20 -18.00 -2.57 15.48
CA THR A 20 -16.61 -2.21 15.64
C THR A 20 -15.93 -2.93 14.49
N ALA A 21 -15.90 -2.27 13.33
CA ALA A 21 -15.02 -2.65 12.26
C ALA A 21 -13.63 -2.63 12.92
N CYS A 22 -13.07 -3.82 13.16
CA CYS A 22 -11.66 -4.00 13.49
C CYS A 22 -10.88 -3.59 12.25
N GLY A 23 -10.87 -2.29 11.94
CA GLY A 23 -9.95 -1.73 10.98
C GLY A 23 -8.55 -1.89 11.55
N VAL A 24 -7.61 -2.31 10.70
CA VAL A 24 -6.20 -2.27 11.05
C VAL A 24 -5.86 -0.83 11.42
N SER A 25 -5.36 -0.60 12.63
CA SER A 25 -4.94 0.72 13.07
C SER A 25 -3.49 0.92 12.65
N PHE A 26 -3.24 2.00 11.92
CA PHE A 26 -1.91 2.48 11.57
C PHE A 26 -1.69 3.82 12.27
N GLU A 27 -0.46 4.05 12.71
CA GLU A 27 -0.07 5.28 13.38
C GLU A 27 1.09 5.96 12.67
N ASN A 28 1.15 7.28 12.75
CA ASN A 28 2.28 8.04 12.21
C ASN A 28 3.58 7.58 12.90
N PRO A 29 4.70 7.53 12.16
CA PRO A 29 5.99 7.24 12.75
C PRO A 29 6.43 8.36 13.71
N PRO A 30 7.39 8.08 14.61
CA PRO A 30 7.93 9.10 15.51
C PRO A 30 8.56 10.28 14.76
N ASP A 31 8.40 11.50 15.27
CA ASP A 31 8.98 12.71 14.67
C ASP A 31 10.51 12.63 14.47
N ASN A 32 11.18 11.84 15.31
CA ASN A 32 12.62 11.62 15.28
C ASN A 32 13.07 10.45 14.40
N LEU A 33 12.17 9.83 13.62
CA LEU A 33 12.52 8.82 12.60
C LEU A 33 13.66 9.37 11.73
N GLN A 34 14.70 8.58 11.47
CA GLN A 34 15.82 8.93 10.62
C GLN A 34 15.91 7.99 9.42
N GLU A 35 16.65 8.40 8.39
CA GLU A 35 16.93 7.54 7.23
C GLU A 35 17.57 6.21 7.63
N SER A 36 18.39 6.19 8.68
CA SER A 36 19.00 4.97 9.21
C SER A 36 17.99 3.94 9.71
N ASP A 37 16.80 4.37 10.13
CA ASP A 37 15.74 3.49 10.64
C ASP A 37 15.05 2.72 9.50
N LEU A 38 15.26 3.13 8.24
CA LEU A 38 14.69 2.49 7.05
C LEU A 38 15.69 1.60 6.30
N VAL A 39 16.96 1.60 6.70
CA VAL A 39 18.01 0.78 6.08
C VAL A 39 17.75 -0.69 6.39
N GLY A 40 17.66 -1.51 5.35
CA GLY A 40 17.42 -2.94 5.48
C GLY A 40 16.78 -3.55 4.23
N VAL A 41 16.31 -4.78 4.38
CA VAL A 41 15.55 -5.49 3.36
C VAL A 41 14.09 -5.46 3.76
N TRP A 42 13.24 -4.97 2.88
CA TRP A 42 11.80 -4.89 3.06
C TRP A 42 11.14 -5.86 2.10
N GLU A 43 10.18 -6.65 2.57
CA GLU A 43 9.48 -7.67 1.79
C GLU A 43 7.97 -7.43 1.84
N ALA A 44 7.30 -7.54 0.69
CA ALA A 44 5.85 -7.59 0.60
C ALA A 44 5.43 -8.81 -0.24
N HIS A 45 4.36 -9.49 0.18
CA HIS A 45 3.79 -10.62 -0.54
C HIS A 45 2.44 -10.24 -1.15
N TYR A 46 2.34 -10.30 -2.48
CA TYR A 46 1.11 -9.95 -3.20
C TYR A 46 0.30 -11.22 -3.56
N GLY A 47 0.27 -12.19 -2.65
CA GLY A 47 -0.37 -13.48 -2.82
C GLY A 47 0.12 -14.20 -4.09
N SER A 48 -0.80 -14.47 -5.02
CA SER A 48 -0.45 -15.17 -6.27
C SER A 48 0.26 -14.30 -7.31
N ARG A 49 0.41 -12.99 -7.07
CA ARG A 49 1.08 -12.07 -8.00
C ARG A 49 2.59 -12.12 -7.85
N GLY A 50 3.13 -12.44 -6.68
CA GLY A 50 4.57 -12.53 -6.47
C GLY A 50 5.03 -11.96 -5.14
N THR A 51 6.34 -11.90 -4.97
CA THR A 51 7.00 -11.26 -3.82
C THR A 51 7.86 -10.11 -4.31
N ASP A 52 7.82 -9.01 -3.58
CA ASP A 52 8.55 -7.78 -3.87
C ASP A 52 9.51 -7.49 -2.72
N TRP A 53 10.79 -7.30 -3.04
CA TRP A 53 11.83 -6.94 -2.08
C TRP A 53 12.41 -5.57 -2.41
N MET A 54 12.59 -4.74 -1.40
CA MET A 54 13.33 -3.49 -1.48
C MET A 54 14.53 -3.52 -0.56
N ILE A 55 15.72 -3.35 -1.13
CA ILE A 55 16.97 -3.31 -0.38
C ILE A 55 17.40 -1.85 -0.25
N ILE A 56 17.10 -1.22 0.89
CA ILE A 56 17.42 0.17 1.20
C ILE A 56 18.77 0.22 1.91
N ARG A 57 19.70 1.04 1.41
CA ARG A 57 21.07 1.13 1.93
C ARG A 57 21.36 2.48 2.55
N ALA A 58 22.26 2.47 3.53
CA ALA A 58 22.74 3.65 4.24
C ALA A 58 23.51 4.65 3.36
N ASP A 59 23.91 4.26 2.15
CA ASP A 59 24.57 5.15 1.18
C ASP A 59 23.58 5.99 0.34
N GLY A 60 22.28 5.95 0.68
CA GLY A 60 21.22 6.67 -0.04
C GLY A 60 20.79 5.97 -1.33
N THR A 61 21.21 4.71 -1.55
CA THR A 61 20.76 3.90 -2.69
C THR A 61 19.79 2.80 -2.28
N TYR A 62 18.93 2.40 -3.21
CA TYR A 62 18.06 1.24 -3.04
C TYR A 62 18.06 0.37 -4.31
N GLN A 63 17.52 -0.84 -4.18
CA GLN A 63 17.26 -1.74 -5.31
C GLN A 63 15.94 -2.48 -5.06
N GLN A 64 15.09 -2.57 -6.08
CA GLN A 64 13.88 -3.38 -6.09
C GLN A 64 14.14 -4.71 -6.78
N ILE A 65 13.57 -5.79 -6.24
CA ILE A 65 13.57 -7.12 -6.83
C ILE A 65 12.13 -7.63 -6.76
N TYR A 66 11.58 -8.07 -7.89
CA TYR A 66 10.26 -8.65 -7.93
C TYR A 66 10.31 -10.03 -8.58
N ASP A 67 9.71 -11.02 -7.92
CA ASP A 67 9.62 -12.40 -8.43
C ASP A 67 8.16 -12.84 -8.50
N ASN A 68 7.71 -13.15 -9.71
CA ASN A 68 6.48 -13.84 -10.00
C ASN A 68 6.79 -15.14 -10.75
N SER A 69 7.21 -16.15 -10.00
CA SER A 69 7.47 -17.51 -10.51
C SER A 69 6.28 -18.16 -11.25
N ARG A 70 5.03 -17.74 -10.97
CA ARG A 70 3.84 -18.26 -11.64
C ARG A 70 3.78 -17.84 -13.11
N GLU A 71 4.27 -16.64 -13.41
CA GLU A 71 4.29 -16.06 -14.76
C GLU A 71 5.69 -16.10 -15.39
N ASP A 72 6.65 -16.81 -14.77
CA ASP A 72 8.06 -16.85 -15.18
C ASP A 72 8.66 -15.44 -15.34
N TYR A 73 8.26 -14.54 -14.44
CA TYR A 73 8.64 -13.13 -14.50
C TYR A 73 9.53 -12.77 -13.32
N PHE A 74 10.68 -12.16 -13.63
CA PHE A 74 11.63 -11.67 -12.65
C PHE A 74 12.13 -10.29 -13.05
N TYR A 75 12.10 -9.36 -12.10
CA TYR A 75 12.63 -8.02 -12.26
C TYR A 75 13.67 -7.70 -11.19
N LYS A 76 14.69 -6.96 -11.59
CA LYS A 76 15.68 -6.37 -10.68
C LYS A 76 16.08 -5.01 -11.19
N SER A 77 15.82 -3.98 -10.40
CA SER A 77 16.18 -2.60 -10.76
C SER A 77 17.70 -2.40 -10.72
N PRO A 78 18.24 -1.37 -11.41
CA PRO A 78 19.52 -0.78 -11.07
C PRO A 78 19.54 -0.26 -9.62
N ARG A 79 20.73 0.15 -9.15
CA ARG A 79 20.82 0.90 -7.88
C ARG A 79 20.37 2.34 -8.11
N ASN A 80 19.23 2.68 -7.54
CA ASN A 80 18.61 4.00 -7.68
C ASN A 80 18.67 4.76 -6.36
N LYS A 81 18.30 6.05 -6.38
CA LYS A 81 18.26 6.88 -5.17
C LYS A 81 16.93 6.75 -4.46
N TRP A 82 16.96 6.97 -3.14
CA TRP A 82 15.77 7.12 -2.33
C TRP A 82 15.90 8.34 -1.41
N TRP A 83 14.78 8.88 -0.94
CA TRP A 83 14.74 9.97 0.04
C TRP A 83 13.42 9.97 0.84
N LEU A 84 13.39 10.70 1.95
CA LEU A 84 12.19 10.93 2.74
C LEU A 84 11.56 12.29 2.42
N GLU A 85 10.24 12.30 2.25
CA GLU A 85 9.41 13.49 2.29
C GLU A 85 8.69 13.56 3.65
N ARG A 86 8.75 14.71 4.31
CA ARG A 86 7.99 14.97 5.54
C ARG A 86 6.89 15.98 5.24
N LEU A 87 5.65 15.57 5.45
CA LEU A 87 4.48 16.41 5.26
C LEU A 87 4.19 17.24 6.51
N THR A 88 3.44 18.33 6.32
CA THR A 88 3.12 19.28 7.40
C THR A 88 2.23 18.71 8.50
N ASN A 89 1.56 17.58 8.24
CA ASN A 89 0.72 16.86 9.18
C ASN A 89 1.46 15.73 9.93
N GLY A 90 2.79 15.65 9.79
CA GLY A 90 3.62 14.62 10.44
C GLY A 90 3.69 13.29 9.68
N LEU A 91 2.98 13.16 8.56
CA LEU A 91 3.15 12.00 7.68
C LEU A 91 4.54 12.01 7.04
N ILE A 92 5.07 10.82 6.80
CA ILE A 92 6.36 10.62 6.15
C ILE A 92 6.15 9.67 4.97
N ARG A 93 6.69 10.04 3.82
CA ARG A 93 6.74 9.21 2.63
C ARG A 93 8.19 8.87 2.30
N ILE A 94 8.42 7.66 1.84
CA ILE A 94 9.65 7.29 1.15
C ILE A 94 9.42 7.35 -0.35
N HIS A 95 10.34 7.99 -1.05
CA HIS A 95 10.39 8.05 -2.51
C HIS A 95 11.52 7.17 -3.03
N LEU A 96 11.22 6.38 -4.05
CA LEU A 96 12.09 5.37 -4.62
C LEU A 96 12.19 5.62 -6.13
N SER A 97 13.24 6.33 -6.57
CA SER A 97 13.39 6.68 -7.99
C SER A 97 13.47 5.43 -8.87
N GLY A 98 12.73 5.40 -9.97
CA GLY A 98 12.63 4.27 -10.89
C GLY A 98 11.96 3.03 -10.29
N GLY A 99 11.29 3.15 -9.14
CA GLY A 99 10.56 2.06 -8.51
C GLY A 99 9.27 1.74 -9.27
N ARG A 100 8.81 0.49 -9.18
CA ARG A 100 7.66 -0.02 -9.93
C ARG A 100 6.58 -0.53 -8.98
N TYR A 101 5.31 -0.27 -9.32
CA TYR A 101 4.15 -0.64 -8.51
C TYR A 101 3.61 -2.02 -8.92
N TYR A 102 4.26 -3.09 -8.45
CA TYR A 102 3.86 -4.47 -8.80
C TYR A 102 2.66 -5.01 -8.02
N LEU A 103 2.15 -4.30 -7.02
CA LEU A 103 0.93 -4.67 -6.29
C LEU A 103 -0.28 -4.79 -7.25
N ALA A 104 -0.38 -3.92 -8.26
CA ALA A 104 -1.39 -3.99 -9.32
C ALA A 104 -1.02 -4.95 -10.48
N GLY A 105 0.10 -5.67 -10.40
CA GLY A 105 0.56 -6.64 -11.40
C GLY A 105 1.66 -6.14 -12.33
N ILE A 106 2.20 -7.06 -13.14
CA ILE A 106 3.36 -6.84 -14.00
C ILE A 106 3.11 -5.74 -15.02
N ASP A 107 1.96 -5.76 -15.71
CA ASP A 107 1.64 -4.77 -16.74
C ASP A 107 1.63 -3.33 -16.21
N ILE A 108 1.18 -3.12 -14.98
CA ILE A 108 1.19 -1.80 -14.33
C ILE A 108 2.61 -1.44 -13.85
N GLY A 109 3.33 -2.41 -13.26
CA GLY A 109 4.70 -2.22 -12.83
C GLY A 109 5.64 -1.79 -13.97
N GLU A 110 5.54 -2.42 -15.15
CA GLU A 110 6.35 -2.08 -16.33
C GLU A 110 6.08 -0.68 -16.91
N ARG A 111 4.94 -0.09 -16.58
CA ARG A 111 4.54 1.23 -17.08
C ARG A 111 5.05 2.38 -16.22
N GLU A 112 5.70 2.07 -15.09
CA GLU A 112 6.43 3.07 -14.28
C GLU A 112 5.56 4.28 -13.91
N GLY A 113 4.31 4.03 -13.51
CA GLY A 113 3.36 5.06 -13.08
C GLY A 113 2.55 5.70 -14.21
N LEU A 114 2.63 5.19 -15.44
CA LEU A 114 1.75 5.60 -16.54
C LEU A 114 0.46 4.75 -16.58
N GLY A 115 -0.69 5.40 -16.83
CA GLY A 115 -2.00 4.76 -16.94
C GLY A 115 -2.06 3.73 -18.06
N PRO A 116 -3.01 2.78 -18.08
CA PRO A 116 -2.94 1.53 -18.85
C PRO A 116 -2.85 1.69 -20.39
N VAL A 117 -2.44 0.62 -21.08
CA VAL A 117 -2.44 0.56 -22.56
C VAL A 117 -3.88 0.71 -23.05
N CYS A 118 -4.10 1.51 -24.08
CA CYS A 118 -5.39 1.58 -24.73
C CYS A 118 -5.76 0.23 -25.37
N PRO A 119 -7.02 -0.23 -25.25
CA PRO A 119 -7.49 -1.35 -26.04
C PRO A 119 -7.30 -1.07 -27.54
N PRO A 120 -6.90 -2.05 -28.35
CA PRO A 120 -6.65 -1.85 -29.78
C PRO A 120 -7.90 -1.44 -30.57
N ASP A 121 -9.09 -1.71 -30.03
CA ASP A 121 -10.40 -1.35 -30.56
C ASP A 121 -10.91 0.04 -30.11
N ASP A 122 -10.16 0.73 -29.24
CA ASP A 122 -10.46 2.10 -28.79
C ASP A 122 -9.27 3.04 -29.07
N PRO A 123 -9.10 3.50 -30.34
CA PRO A 123 -7.98 4.38 -30.71
C PRO A 123 -8.12 5.81 -30.15
N ASP A 124 -9.30 6.17 -29.63
CA ASP A 124 -9.58 7.49 -29.05
C ASP A 124 -9.34 7.52 -27.53
N CYS A 125 -8.89 6.39 -26.95
CA CYS A 125 -8.45 6.32 -25.58
C CYS A 125 -7.27 7.29 -25.35
N PHE A 126 -7.45 8.20 -24.40
CA PHE A 126 -6.52 9.31 -24.16
C PHE A 126 -5.66 9.12 -22.92
N TRP A 127 -5.84 8.01 -22.19
CA TRP A 127 -5.11 7.73 -20.95
C TRP A 127 -3.81 6.95 -21.18
N GLU A 128 -3.57 6.40 -22.38
CA GLU A 128 -2.28 5.80 -22.68
C GLU A 128 -1.17 6.87 -22.65
N ASN A 129 -0.16 6.62 -21.82
CA ASN A 129 0.96 7.52 -21.51
C ASN A 129 0.58 8.76 -20.69
N GLN A 130 -0.65 8.86 -20.16
CA GLN A 130 -0.93 9.82 -19.10
C GLN A 130 -0.40 9.28 -17.77
N PRO A 131 0.01 10.14 -16.83
CA PRO A 131 0.27 9.73 -15.46
C PRO A 131 -0.94 9.00 -14.86
N GLU A 132 -0.70 7.83 -14.27
CA GLU A 132 -1.69 7.17 -13.42
C GLU A 132 -1.72 7.89 -12.06
N VAL A 133 -2.93 8.02 -11.52
CA VAL A 133 -3.15 8.69 -10.24
C VAL A 133 -3.35 7.66 -9.15
N PHE A 134 -2.56 7.81 -8.09
CA PHE A 134 -2.59 6.94 -6.92
C PHE A 134 -3.13 7.71 -5.72
N TYR A 135 -4.05 7.11 -4.98
CA TYR A 135 -4.64 7.68 -3.79
C TYR A 135 -3.79 7.36 -2.57
N ASP A 136 -3.38 8.39 -1.84
CA ASP A 136 -2.78 8.26 -0.52
C ASP A 136 -3.90 8.16 0.54
N PRO A 137 -4.09 7.00 1.19
CA PRO A 137 -5.17 6.82 2.15
C PRO A 137 -4.95 7.60 3.46
N PHE A 138 -3.70 7.99 3.77
CA PHE A 138 -3.34 8.68 5.00
C PHE A 138 -3.41 10.20 4.83
N ALA A 139 -2.84 10.71 3.73
CA ALA A 139 -2.89 12.13 3.39
C ALA A 139 -4.25 12.53 2.77
N LYS A 140 -5.04 11.56 2.31
CA LYS A 140 -6.34 11.75 1.63
C LYS A 140 -6.22 12.59 0.36
N GLU A 141 -5.15 12.37 -0.38
CA GLU A 141 -4.87 13.08 -1.63
C GLU A 141 -4.51 12.11 -2.74
N SER A 142 -4.40 12.64 -3.95
CA SER A 142 -4.04 11.91 -5.14
C SER A 142 -2.67 12.38 -5.61
N ILE A 143 -1.76 11.45 -5.89
CA ILE A 143 -0.40 11.72 -6.35
C ILE A 143 -0.11 10.98 -7.65
N GLU A 144 0.80 11.52 -8.44
CA GLU A 144 1.38 10.84 -9.61
C GLU A 144 2.72 10.24 -9.18
N MET A 145 3.01 9.01 -9.62
CA MET A 145 4.26 8.30 -9.29
C MET A 145 5.02 7.95 -10.58
N VAL A 146 5.07 8.86 -11.54
CA VAL A 146 5.73 8.60 -12.83
C VAL A 146 7.25 8.52 -12.63
N GLY A 147 7.83 7.35 -12.92
CA GLY A 147 9.26 7.10 -12.77
C GLY A 147 9.73 7.02 -11.31
N GLU A 148 8.83 6.81 -10.35
CA GLU A 148 9.15 6.54 -8.96
C GLU A 148 8.10 5.64 -8.29
N LEU A 149 8.46 5.05 -7.15
CA LEU A 149 7.50 4.43 -6.24
C LEU A 149 7.47 5.26 -4.96
N VAL A 150 6.28 5.66 -4.53
CA VAL A 150 6.07 6.39 -3.28
C VAL A 150 5.30 5.50 -2.31
N LEU A 151 5.82 5.37 -1.09
CA LEU A 151 5.21 4.57 -0.02
C LEU A 151 5.07 5.42 1.24
N ASN A 152 4.00 5.20 1.99
CA ASN A 152 3.82 5.79 3.30
C ASN A 152 4.64 5.02 4.35
N VAL A 153 5.39 5.74 5.18
CA VAL A 153 6.04 5.16 6.36
C VAL A 153 5.05 5.24 7.52
N GLN A 154 4.68 4.09 8.08
CA GLN A 154 3.69 3.99 9.16
C GLN A 154 4.17 3.03 10.25
N LEU A 155 3.51 3.04 11.40
CA LEU A 155 3.59 2.00 12.42
C LEU A 155 2.38 1.08 12.34
N ASP A 156 2.62 -0.22 12.47
CA ASP A 156 1.54 -1.19 12.69
C ASP A 156 1.05 -1.18 14.15
N LYS A 157 0.02 -1.99 14.44
CA LYS A 157 -0.58 -2.12 15.78
C LYS A 157 0.40 -2.57 16.88
N ASN A 158 1.56 -3.11 16.50
CA ASN A 158 2.61 -3.55 17.43
C ASN A 158 3.73 -2.51 17.57
N GLY A 159 3.64 -1.38 16.86
CA GLY A 159 4.67 -0.34 16.83
C GLY A 159 5.85 -0.68 15.91
N ASN A 160 5.71 -1.62 14.98
CA ASN A 160 6.74 -1.89 13.99
C ASN A 160 6.60 -0.94 12.80
N LEU A 161 7.71 -0.48 12.26
CA LEU A 161 7.72 0.27 11.00
C LEU A 161 7.26 -0.61 9.84
N ILE A 162 6.45 -0.04 8.97
CA ILE A 162 5.95 -0.63 7.74
C ILE A 162 6.02 0.40 6.60
N LEU A 163 6.11 -0.08 5.35
CA LEU A 163 5.95 0.77 4.17
C LEU A 163 4.67 0.38 3.44
N HIS A 164 3.72 1.32 3.42
CA HIS A 164 2.37 1.09 2.92
C HIS A 164 2.18 1.70 1.53
N HIS A 165 1.56 0.94 0.63
CA HIS A 165 1.26 1.36 -0.73
C HIS A 165 0.25 2.52 -0.79
N MET A 166 0.40 3.37 -1.81
CA MET A 166 -0.72 4.16 -2.33
C MET A 166 -1.67 3.24 -3.09
N TRP A 167 -2.93 3.64 -3.29
CA TRP A 167 -3.92 2.81 -3.98
C TRP A 167 -4.18 3.30 -5.40
N THR A 168 -4.24 2.40 -6.36
CA THR A 168 -4.84 2.72 -7.66
C THR A 168 -6.36 2.75 -7.53
N SER A 169 -7.02 3.46 -8.44
CA SER A 169 -8.49 3.41 -8.54
C SER A 169 -9.02 1.98 -8.78
N SER A 170 -8.21 1.07 -9.29
CA SER A 170 -8.56 -0.33 -9.56
C SER A 170 -8.43 -1.29 -8.36
N ASP A 171 -7.78 -0.85 -7.28
CA ASP A 171 -7.70 -1.60 -6.01
C ASP A 171 -9.05 -1.56 -5.24
N SER A 172 -10.09 -1.00 -5.88
CA SER A 172 -11.41 -0.70 -5.33
C SER A 172 -12.34 -1.91 -5.24
N GLY A 173 -11.95 -2.82 -4.36
CA GLY A 173 -12.83 -3.78 -3.71
C GLY A 173 -13.01 -3.47 -2.22
N PHE A 174 -13.46 -2.26 -1.88
CA PHE A 174 -13.91 -1.84 -0.54
C PHE A 174 -12.91 -1.97 0.63
N ALA A 175 -12.41 -0.82 1.08
CA ALA A 175 -12.07 -0.52 2.48
C ALA A 175 -11.18 -1.52 3.25
N ILE A 176 -9.91 -1.18 3.47
CA ILE A 176 -9.10 -1.79 4.56
C ILE A 176 -8.86 -3.31 4.36
N ILE A 177 -9.01 -3.82 3.14
CA ILE A 177 -8.63 -5.19 2.75
C ILE A 177 -7.67 -5.11 1.56
N GLY A 178 -6.63 -4.29 1.69
CA GLY A 178 -5.29 -4.74 1.33
C GLY A 178 -4.75 -5.32 2.63
N GLY A 179 -4.67 -6.65 2.70
CA GLY A 179 -4.45 -7.35 3.97
C GLY A 179 -3.12 -6.96 4.63
N GLU A 180 -2.90 -7.38 5.88
CA GLU A 180 -1.60 -7.25 6.56
C GLU A 180 -0.40 -7.82 5.76
N GLU A 181 -0.69 -8.57 4.68
CA GLU A 181 0.20 -9.26 3.76
C GLU A 181 0.73 -8.38 2.61
N GLU A 182 -0.04 -7.38 2.15
CA GLU A 182 0.31 -6.52 1.00
C GLU A 182 1.03 -5.22 1.42
N ILE A 183 1.85 -5.33 2.47
CA ILE A 183 2.57 -4.23 3.09
C ILE A 183 4.03 -4.66 3.21
N PHE A 184 4.96 -3.76 2.92
CA PHE A 184 6.37 -4.03 3.12
C PHE A 184 6.71 -4.08 4.60
N ARG A 185 7.34 -5.17 5.00
CA ARG A 185 7.86 -5.40 6.35
C ARG A 185 9.36 -5.60 6.30
N LEU A 186 10.05 -5.08 7.31
CA LEU A 186 11.48 -5.31 7.46
C LEU A 186 11.71 -6.81 7.75
N VAL A 187 12.60 -7.44 6.98
CA VAL A 187 13.01 -8.84 7.20
C VAL A 187 14.46 -8.87 7.67
N ASP A 188 14.76 -9.78 8.60
CA ASP A 188 16.12 -9.97 9.09
C ASP A 188 17.00 -10.51 7.96
N SER A 189 18.19 -9.91 7.78
CA SER A 189 19.11 -10.24 6.69
C SER A 189 19.68 -11.67 6.73
N ASP A 190 19.39 -12.42 7.80
CA ASP A 190 19.91 -13.77 8.02
C ASP A 190 19.12 -14.86 7.27
N ASP A 191 17.91 -14.55 6.76
CA ASP A 191 17.03 -15.51 6.08
C ASP A 191 17.34 -15.69 4.58
N HIS A 192 18.35 -14.99 4.04
CA HIS A 192 18.69 -14.99 2.60
C HIS A 192 20.17 -15.26 2.29
N GLN A 193 20.92 -15.90 3.20
CA GLN A 193 22.29 -16.38 2.96
C GLN A 193 22.33 -17.84 2.49
#